data_AF-A0A0M9E468-F1
#
_entry.id   AF-A0A0M9E468-F1
#
_cell.length_a   1.000
_cell.length_b   1.000
_cell.length_c   1.000
_cell.angle_alpha   90.00
_cell.angle_beta   90.00
_cell.angle_gamma   90.00
#
_symmetry.space_group_name_H-M   'P 1'
#
loop_
_entity.id
_entity.type
_entity.pdbx_description
1 polymer ?
#
loop_
_entity_poly.entity_id
_entity_poly.type
_entity_poly.pdbx_seq_one_letter_code
_entity_poly.pdbx_strand_id
1 'polypeptide(L)' 'MKFPYGISDFESVITEGYYYCDRTHMIPLIENSGKSILFLRPRRFGKTFLLSMLETYYDIK' A
#
# COMPACT_ATOMS: atom_id res chain seq x y z
N MET A 1 2.38 -14.09 -15.06
CA MET A 1 1.98 -12.99 -14.15
C MET A 1 1.25 -13.59 -12.97
N LYS A 2 1.83 -13.58 -11.77
CA LYS A 2 1.14 -14.07 -10.56
C LYS A 2 0.34 -12.91 -9.98
N PHE A 3 -0.99 -13.04 -9.99
CA PHE A 3 -1.87 -12.04 -9.39
C PHE A 3 -2.01 -12.33 -7.89
N PRO A 4 -1.79 -11.32 -7.01
CA PRO A 4 -1.97 -11.49 -5.58
C PRO A 4 -3.47 -11.48 -5.25
N TYR A 5 -4.14 -12.62 -5.41
CA TYR A 5 -5.53 -12.78 -5.00
C TYR A 5 -5.61 -13.11 -3.51
N GLY A 6 -6.19 -12.20 -2.72
CA GLY A 6 -6.38 -12.39 -1.28
C GLY A 6 -5.18 -12.01 -0.41
N ILE A 7 -4.06 -11.66 -1.01
CA ILE A 7 -2.87 -11.17 -0.31
C ILE A 7 -3.04 -9.67 -0.08
N SER A 8 -3.09 -9.29 1.19
CA SER A 8 -3.24 -7.90 1.61
C SER A 8 -1.96 -7.31 2.18
N ASP A 9 -0.90 -8.12 2.25
CA ASP A 9 0.38 -7.77 2.85
C ASP A 9 1.40 -7.41 1.78
N PHE A 10 2.00 -6.23 1.91
CA PHE A 10 2.94 -5.70 0.92
C PHE A 10 4.25 -6.48 0.91
N GLU A 11 4.74 -6.88 2.08
CA GLU A 11 5.98 -7.65 2.22
C GLU A 11 5.89 -9.00 1.50
N SER A 12 4.78 -9.74 1.66
CA SER A 12 4.53 -10.99 0.94
C SER A 12 4.44 -10.80 -0.57
N VAL A 13 3.83 -9.69 -1.02
CA VAL A 13 3.74 -9.36 -2.45
C VAL A 13 5.13 -9.20 -3.08
N ILE A 14 6.05 -8.53 -2.37
CA ILE A 14 7.43 -8.34 -2.84
C ILE A 14 8.23 -9.64 -2.76
N THR A 15 8.23 -10.31 -1.60
CA THR A 15 9.07 -11.50 -1.36
C THR A 15 8.67 -12.70 -2.23
N GLU A 16 7.38 -12.90 -2.48
CA GLU A 16 6.90 -14.00 -3.34
C GLU A 16 6.85 -13.63 -4.84
N GLY A 17 7.24 -12.40 -5.20
CA GLY A 17 7.33 -11.94 -6.58
C GLY A 17 5.96 -11.81 -7.28
N TYR A 18 4.93 -11.37 -6.57
CA TYR A 18 3.63 -11.08 -7.16
C TYR A 18 3.65 -9.79 -7.98
N TYR A 19 2.67 -9.65 -8.86
CA TYR A 19 2.49 -8.43 -9.62
C TYR A 19 2.07 -7.27 -8.71
N TYR A 20 2.99 -6.32 -8.51
CA TYR A 20 2.76 -5.06 -7.84
C TYR A 20 2.80 -3.90 -8.84
N CYS A 21 1.81 -3.02 -8.79
CA CYS A 21 1.80 -1.79 -9.55
C CYS A 21 2.37 -0.68 -8.65
N ASP A 22 3.55 -0.17 -9.00
CA ASP A 22 4.25 0.81 -8.19
C ASP A 22 3.48 2.13 -8.09
N ARG A 23 3.10 2.49 -6.85
CA ARG A 23 2.36 3.70 -6.49
C ARG A 23 3.15 4.61 -5.57
N THR A 24 4.46 4.37 -5.42
CA THR A 24 5.33 5.14 -4.52
C THR A 24 5.34 6.64 -4.83
N HIS A 25 5.11 7.02 -6.09
CA HIS A 25 4.92 8.41 -6.51
C HIS A 25 3.72 9.13 -5.85
N MET A 26 2.79 8.40 -5.26
CA MET A 26 1.64 8.96 -4.54
C MET A 26 1.93 9.26 -3.07
N ILE A 27 3.06 8.80 -2.51
CA ILE A 27 3.42 9.06 -1.10
C ILE A 27 3.54 10.57 -0.81
N PRO A 28 4.20 11.39 -1.65
CA PRO A 28 4.25 12.84 -1.41
C PRO A 28 2.87 13.51 -1.45
N LEU A 29 1.93 12.98 -2.24
CA LEU A 29 0.55 13.48 -2.25
C LEU A 29 -0.15 13.19 -0.92
N ILE A 30 0.07 12.02 -0.35
CA ILE A 30 -0.42 11.63 0.98
C ILE A 30 0.17 12.56 2.04
N GLU A 31 1.48 12.78 2.04
CA GLU A 31 2.15 13.69 3.00
C GLU A 31 1.63 15.14 2.91
N ASN A 32 1.38 15.63 1.69
CA ASN A 32 0.82 16.96 1.46
C ASN A 32 -0.69 17.08 1.75
N SER A 33 -1.41 15.96 1.91
CA SER A 33 -2.87 15.95 2.14
C SER A 33 -3.27 16.38 3.57
N GLY A 34 -2.29 16.56 4.46
CA GLY A 34 -2.49 17.08 5.82
C GLY A 34 -2.23 16.06 6.92
N LYS A 35 -2.28 16.51 8.18
CA LYS A 35 -1.89 15.72 9.37
C LYS A 35 -2.74 14.45 9.59
N SER A 36 -3.96 14.41 9.06
CA SER A 36 -4.86 13.27 9.20
C SER A 36 -5.62 13.02 7.90
N ILE A 37 -5.44 11.85 7.31
CA ILE A 37 -6.11 11.46 6.07
C ILE A 37 -7.23 10.48 6.41
N LEU A 38 -8.47 10.92 6.21
CA LEU A 38 -9.62 10.05 6.37
C LEU A 38 -9.91 9.36 5.03
N PHE A 39 -9.61 8.07 4.97
CA PHE A 39 -10.15 7.26 3.89
C PHE A 39 -11.66 7.04 4.12
N LEU A 40 -12.51 7.68 3.30
CA LEU A 40 -13.95 7.38 3.17
C LEU A 40 -14.18 5.88 2.99
N ARG A 41 -15.37 5.30 3.14
CA ARG A 41 -15.56 3.81 3.20
C ARG A 41 -15.89 3.13 1.83
N PRO A 42 -15.03 3.10 0.80
CA PRO A 42 -15.18 2.17 -0.31
C PRO A 42 -14.70 0.78 0.14
N ARG A 43 -15.58 -0.21 -0.03
CA ARG A 43 -15.31 -1.62 0.27
C ARG A 43 -14.32 -2.17 -0.76
N ARG A 44 -13.33 -2.96 -0.32
CA ARG A 44 -12.29 -3.60 -1.16
C ARG A 44 -11.42 -2.64 -1.99
N PHE A 45 -11.29 -1.38 -1.57
CA PHE A 45 -10.43 -0.41 -2.26
C PHE A 45 -8.91 -0.65 -2.05
N GLY A 46 -8.53 -1.58 -1.17
CA GLY A 46 -7.12 -1.87 -0.91
C GLY A 46 -6.46 -0.90 0.07
N LYS A 47 -7.22 -0.25 0.96
CA LYS A 47 -6.65 0.60 2.02
C LYS A 47 -5.70 -0.16 2.94
N THR A 48 -6.05 -1.39 3.31
CA THR A 48 -5.20 -2.25 4.15
C THR A 48 -3.85 -2.49 3.49
N PHE A 49 -3.85 -2.78 2.18
CA PHE A 49 -2.64 -2.97 1.41
C PHE A 49 -1.78 -1.70 1.32
N LEU A 50 -2.42 -0.55 1.13
CA LEU A 50 -1.72 0.75 1.15
C LEU A 50 -1.08 1.05 2.52
N LEU A 51 -1.75 0.71 3.62
CA LEU A 51 -1.18 0.88 4.96
C LEU A 51 0.02 -0.04 5.21
N SER A 52 -0.07 -1.33 4.84
CA SER A 52 1.06 -2.27 4.91
C SER A 52 2.24 -1.78 4.06
N MET A 53 1.98 -1.24 2.87
CA MET A 53 3.02 -0.63 2.04
C MET A 53 3.68 0.60 2.67
N LEU A 54 2.89 1.51 3.26
CA LEU A 54 3.43 2.68 3.97
C LEU A 54 4.22 2.26 5.21
N GLU A 55 3.76 1.25 5.94
CA GLU A 55 4.48 0.69 7.08
C GLU A 55 5.85 0.19 6.65
N THR A 56 5.94 -0.64 5.61
CA THR A 56 7.23 -1.10 5.06
C THR A 56 8.08 0.04 4.48
N TYR A 57 7.47 1.07 3.90
CA TYR A 57 8.20 2.21 3.32
C TYR A 57 8.82 3.11 4.41
N TYR A 58 8.11 3.34 5.51
CA TYR A 58 8.58 4.16 6.62
C TYR A 58 9.34 3.37 7.70
N ASP A 59 9.28 2.03 7.68
CA ASP A 59 10.12 1.15 8.50
C ASP A 59 11.56 1.19 7.99
N ILE A 60 12.19 2.35 8.16
CA ILE A 60 13.60 2.59 7.88
C ILE A 60 14.35 2.21 9.16
N LYS A 61 15.05 1.08 9.12
CA LYS A 61 16.01 0.65 10.13
C LYS A 61 17.37 1.31 9.94
#